data_AF-A0A9D7P327-F1
#
_entry.id   AF-A0A9D7P327-F1
#
_cell.length_a   1.000
_cell.length_b   1.000
_cell.length_c   1.000
_cell.angle_alpha   90.00
_cell.angle_beta   90.00
_cell.angle_gamma   90.00
#
_symmetry.space_group_name_H-M   'P 1'
#
loop_
_entity.id
_entity.type
_entity.pdbx_description
1 polymer ?
#
loop_
_entity_poly.entity_id
_entity_poly.type
_entity_poly.pdbx_seq_one_letter_code
_entity_poly.pdbx_strand_id
1 'polypeptide(L)'
;MPEHAHLGVARQGGLGVPKPLYSSRVAGVFGAEGFFIPYSGEPLYNEAVPNCDLPFVIARQKAHQRGYAREDEANLVAYIICTNASDPYVRYSGFLHGIKVLEEIEKSGVGQYRDKVGRGPSTDLDARIDYWFKTKVITPIRCFSD
;
A
#
# COMPACT_ATOMS: atom_id res chain seq x y z
N MET A 1 3.61 -19.02 23.61
CA MET A 1 3.42 -19.52 22.22
C MET A 1 4.28 -18.66 21.33
N PRO A 2 5.03 -19.21 20.35
CA PRO A 2 5.94 -18.38 19.56
C PRO A 2 5.13 -17.39 18.73
N GLU A 3 5.44 -16.10 18.89
CA GLU A 3 4.70 -14.93 18.39
C GLU A 3 4.59 -14.82 16.86
N HIS A 4 5.25 -15.71 16.11
CA HIS A 4 5.30 -15.70 14.65
C HIS A 4 4.23 -16.58 13.97
N ALA A 5 3.35 -17.23 14.74
CA ALA A 5 2.32 -18.13 14.22
C ALA A 5 1.18 -17.42 13.46
N HIS A 6 0.99 -16.11 13.67
CA HIS A 6 -0.12 -15.34 13.09
C HIS A 6 0.19 -14.66 11.75
N LEU A 7 1.35 -14.92 11.15
CA LEU A 7 1.77 -14.24 9.91
C LEU A 7 1.05 -14.76 8.65
N GLY A 8 0.29 -15.85 8.75
CA GLY A 8 -0.65 -16.34 7.73
C GLY A 8 -0.14 -16.29 6.29
N VAL A 9 -1.01 -15.86 5.37
CA VAL A 9 -0.71 -15.68 3.94
C VAL A 9 0.34 -14.59 3.68
N ALA A 10 0.53 -13.61 4.59
CA ALA A 10 1.54 -12.57 4.41
C ALA A 10 2.96 -13.18 4.36
N ARG A 11 3.19 -14.30 5.04
CA ARG A 11 4.45 -15.06 4.96
C ARG A 11 4.60 -15.92 3.70
N GLN A 12 3.53 -16.24 2.96
CA GLN A 12 3.53 -17.20 1.85
C GLN A 12 3.87 -16.60 0.47
N GLY A 13 4.49 -17.38 -0.43
CA GLY A 13 4.73 -16.95 -1.82
C GLY A 13 6.08 -17.30 -2.44
N GLY A 14 6.67 -18.45 -2.08
CA GLY A 14 7.76 -19.12 -2.80
C GLY A 14 9.15 -18.45 -2.82
N LEU A 15 9.26 -17.16 -2.49
CA LEU A 15 10.51 -16.41 -2.41
C LEU A 15 11.03 -16.33 -0.96
N GLY A 16 12.25 -15.78 -0.78
CA GLY A 16 12.98 -15.70 0.49
C GLY A 16 12.12 -15.35 1.71
N VAL A 17 12.31 -16.10 2.79
CA VAL A 17 11.50 -16.02 4.01
C VAL A 17 11.73 -14.67 4.73
N PRO A 18 10.68 -13.94 5.12
CA PRO A 18 10.81 -12.73 5.93
C PRO A 18 11.53 -12.97 7.25
N LYS A 19 12.49 -12.10 7.59
CA LYS A 19 13.28 -12.19 8.82
C LYS A 19 13.17 -10.89 9.65
N PRO A 20 13.22 -10.98 10.98
CA PRO A 20 13.31 -9.78 11.81
C PRO A 20 14.65 -9.07 11.58
N LEU A 21 14.66 -7.74 11.72
CA LEU A 21 15.88 -6.94 11.73
C LEU A 21 16.69 -7.26 12.99
N TYR A 22 18.02 -7.35 12.85
CA TYR A 22 18.92 -7.59 13.99
C TYR A 22 18.77 -6.51 15.09
N SER A 23 18.43 -5.28 14.71
CA SER A 23 18.16 -4.19 15.65
C SER A 23 16.86 -3.46 15.33
N SER A 24 15.74 -4.15 15.50
CA SER A 24 14.36 -3.64 15.35
C SER A 24 14.12 -2.29 16.07
N ARG A 25 14.63 -2.13 17.31
CA ARG A 25 14.46 -0.90 18.09
C ARG A 25 15.17 0.31 17.47
N VAL A 26 16.39 0.11 16.95
CA VAL A 26 17.15 1.17 16.28
C VAL A 26 16.47 1.54 14.95
N ALA A 27 16.02 0.55 14.19
CA ALA A 27 15.24 0.80 12.97
C ALA A 27 13.98 1.63 13.27
N GLY A 28 13.29 1.33 14.38
CA GLY A 28 12.12 2.10 14.83
C GLY A 28 12.44 3.56 15.17
N VAL A 29 13.60 3.83 15.79
CA VAL A 29 14.07 5.21 16.05
C VAL A 29 14.24 6.01 14.75
N PHE A 30 14.65 5.36 13.67
CA PHE A 30 14.78 5.98 12.34
C PHE A 30 13.48 5.95 11.53
N GLY A 31 12.37 5.49 12.10
CA GLY A 31 11.08 5.39 11.40
C GLY A 31 11.04 4.27 10.34
N ALA A 32 11.96 3.31 10.39
CA ALA A 32 12.01 2.19 9.47
C ALA A 32 11.21 0.99 10.00
N GLU A 33 10.15 0.63 9.29
CA GLU A 33 9.33 -0.55 9.59
C GLU A 33 9.91 -1.83 8.95
N GLY A 34 10.82 -1.72 7.99
CA GLY A 34 11.44 -2.87 7.31
C GLY A 34 12.38 -2.44 6.19
N PHE A 35 13.13 -3.39 5.66
CA PHE A 35 14.05 -3.19 4.54
C PHE A 35 14.01 -4.40 3.61
N PHE A 36 14.11 -4.17 2.31
CA PHE A 36 14.38 -5.23 1.34
C PHE A 36 15.83 -5.13 0.88
N ILE A 37 16.58 -6.23 0.99
CA ILE A 37 17.96 -6.29 0.50
C ILE A 37 17.95 -6.85 -0.93
N PRO A 38 18.16 -6.03 -1.98
CA PRO A 38 18.02 -6.47 -3.37
C PRO A 38 19.09 -7.49 -3.79
N TYR A 39 20.28 -7.45 -3.17
CA TYR A 39 21.38 -8.37 -3.51
C TYR A 39 21.17 -9.79 -2.97
N SER A 40 20.67 -9.94 -1.74
CA SER A 40 20.37 -11.24 -1.15
C SER A 40 18.93 -11.71 -1.39
N GLY A 41 18.05 -10.81 -1.87
CA GLY A 41 16.63 -11.08 -2.06
C GLY A 41 15.87 -11.25 -0.74
N GLU A 42 16.40 -10.74 0.37
CA GLU A 42 15.85 -10.94 1.71
C GLU A 42 14.91 -9.79 2.12
N PRO A 43 13.64 -10.08 2.44
CA PRO A 43 12.75 -9.12 3.08
C PRO A 43 12.98 -9.14 4.59
N LEU A 44 13.33 -7.99 5.14
CA LEU A 44 13.54 -7.78 6.58
C LEU A 44 12.43 -6.90 7.15
N TYR A 45 11.89 -7.26 8.30
CA TYR A 45 10.87 -6.49 9.00
C TYR A 45 11.32 -6.06 10.39
N ASN A 46 10.87 -4.90 10.84
CA ASN A 46 11.07 -4.43 12.20
C ASN A 46 10.04 -5.11 13.11
N GLU A 47 10.48 -5.95 14.04
CA GLU A 47 9.56 -6.65 14.96
C GLU A 47 9.02 -5.75 16.09
N ALA A 48 9.60 -4.55 16.27
CA ALA A 48 9.20 -3.59 17.29
C ALA A 48 8.02 -2.71 16.84
N VAL A 49 7.56 -2.83 15.58
CA VAL A 49 6.31 -2.20 15.13
C VAL A 49 5.12 -2.80 15.87
N PRO A 50 3.99 -2.07 16.00
CA PRO A 50 2.78 -2.65 16.58
C PRO A 50 2.40 -3.96 15.87
N ASN A 51 2.01 -4.97 16.67
CA ASN A 51 1.68 -6.29 16.14
C ASN A 51 0.62 -6.24 15.01
N CYS A 52 -0.34 -5.32 15.12
CA CYS A 52 -1.38 -5.09 14.11
C CYS A 52 -0.84 -4.64 12.75
N ASP A 53 0.35 -4.04 12.69
CA ASP A 53 0.97 -3.54 11.44
C ASP A 53 1.89 -4.59 10.80
N LEU A 54 2.35 -5.56 11.59
CA LEU A 54 3.35 -6.53 11.19
C LEU A 54 2.97 -7.32 9.91
N PRO A 55 1.73 -7.81 9.72
CA PRO A 55 1.34 -8.48 8.49
C PRO A 55 1.46 -7.58 7.25
N PHE A 56 1.04 -6.32 7.34
CA PHE A 56 1.13 -5.35 6.25
C PHE A 56 2.58 -5.02 5.89
N VAL A 57 3.41 -4.75 6.91
CA VAL A 57 4.85 -4.50 6.74
C VAL A 57 5.52 -5.67 6.02
N ILE A 58 5.25 -6.91 6.43
CA ILE A 58 5.80 -8.11 5.78
C ILE A 58 5.32 -8.22 4.33
N ALA A 59 4.03 -7.98 4.07
CA ALA A 59 3.49 -8.03 2.72
C ALA A 59 4.16 -6.99 1.80
N ARG A 60 4.44 -5.78 2.30
CA ARG A 60 5.16 -4.72 1.59
C ARG A 60 6.60 -5.11 1.24
N GLN A 61 7.35 -5.63 2.22
CA GLN A 61 8.73 -6.07 1.97
C GLN A 61 8.80 -7.21 0.95
N LYS A 62 7.75 -8.03 0.89
CA LYS A 62 7.61 -9.08 -0.12
C LYS A 62 7.09 -8.59 -1.47
N ALA A 63 6.48 -7.41 -1.53
CA ALA A 63 6.21 -6.72 -2.77
C ALA A 63 7.53 -6.18 -3.35
N HIS A 64 8.40 -5.58 -2.55
CA HIS A 64 9.75 -5.21 -2.98
C HIS A 64 10.54 -6.41 -3.50
N GLN A 65 10.44 -7.55 -2.82
CA GLN A 65 11.02 -8.81 -3.28
C GLN A 65 10.52 -9.27 -4.66
N ARG A 66 9.33 -8.85 -5.07
CA ARG A 66 8.74 -9.13 -6.40
C ARG A 66 9.04 -8.06 -7.44
N GLY A 67 9.88 -7.08 -7.12
CA GLY A 67 10.30 -6.04 -8.04
C GLY A 67 9.47 -4.75 -8.01
N TYR A 68 8.51 -4.62 -7.08
CA TYR A 68 7.83 -3.35 -6.85
C TYR A 68 8.77 -2.42 -6.08
N ALA A 69 9.58 -1.65 -6.79
CA ALA A 69 10.64 -0.86 -6.19
C ALA A 69 10.11 0.35 -5.42
N ARG A 70 9.06 1.01 -5.92
CA ARG A 70 8.49 2.18 -5.26
C ARG A 70 7.65 1.78 -4.04
N GLU A 71 7.81 2.54 -2.96
CA GLU A 71 7.06 2.30 -1.71
C GLU A 71 5.54 2.41 -1.90
N ASP A 72 5.06 3.33 -2.75
CA ASP A 72 3.62 3.50 -3.02
C ASP A 72 3.01 2.28 -3.73
N GLU A 73 3.69 1.76 -4.74
CA GLU A 73 3.33 0.52 -5.44
C GLU A 73 3.38 -0.68 -4.50
N ALA A 74 4.44 -0.80 -3.70
CA ALA A 74 4.60 -1.89 -2.72
C ALA A 74 3.51 -1.83 -1.64
N ASN A 75 3.16 -0.64 -1.15
CA ASN A 75 2.05 -0.41 -0.22
C ASN A 75 0.71 -0.81 -0.82
N LEU A 76 0.45 -0.47 -2.09
CA LEU A 76 -0.78 -0.86 -2.78
C LEU A 76 -0.88 -2.38 -2.93
N VAL A 77 0.21 -3.04 -3.33
CA VAL A 77 0.27 -4.50 -3.43
C VAL A 77 0.04 -5.15 -2.06
N ALA A 78 0.69 -4.64 -1.01
CA ALA A 78 0.49 -5.11 0.36
C ALA A 78 -0.97 -4.97 0.81
N TYR A 79 -1.60 -3.83 0.52
CA TYR A 79 -3.01 -3.59 0.84
C TYR A 79 -3.94 -4.60 0.16
N ILE A 80 -3.75 -4.85 -1.14
CA ILE A 80 -4.55 -5.82 -1.89
C ILE A 80 -4.36 -7.24 -1.32
N ILE A 81 -3.12 -7.65 -1.06
CA ILE A 81 -2.82 -8.97 -0.49
C ILE A 81 -3.46 -9.13 0.89
N CYS A 82 -3.28 -8.15 1.77
CA CYS A 82 -3.78 -8.23 3.14
C CYS A 82 -5.31 -8.23 3.20
N THR A 83 -5.98 -7.35 2.46
CA THR A 83 -7.46 -7.24 2.48
C THR A 83 -8.16 -8.46 1.88
N ASN A 84 -7.51 -9.18 0.95
CA ASN A 84 -8.02 -10.42 0.37
C ASN A 84 -7.58 -11.69 1.13
N ALA A 85 -6.85 -11.55 2.24
CA ALA A 85 -6.40 -12.69 3.03
C ALA A 85 -7.58 -13.48 3.63
N SER A 86 -7.46 -14.81 3.69
CA SER A 86 -8.42 -15.64 4.43
C SER A 86 -8.33 -15.44 5.95
N ASP A 87 -7.12 -15.15 6.44
CA ASP A 87 -6.83 -14.88 7.85
C ASP A 87 -7.37 -13.49 8.30
N PRO A 88 -8.30 -13.44 9.28
CA PRO A 88 -8.84 -12.18 9.79
C PRO A 88 -7.78 -11.23 10.37
N TYR A 89 -6.70 -11.74 10.96
CA TYR A 89 -5.63 -10.93 11.53
C TYR A 89 -4.85 -10.18 10.44
N VAL A 90 -4.55 -10.87 9.34
CA VAL A 90 -3.89 -10.27 8.17
C VAL A 90 -4.81 -9.26 7.49
N ARG A 91 -6.12 -9.57 7.37
CA ARG A 91 -7.11 -8.60 6.85
C ARG A 91 -7.20 -7.34 7.70
N TYR A 92 -7.26 -7.50 9.03
CA TYR A 92 -7.32 -6.39 9.96
C TYR A 92 -6.14 -5.43 9.77
N SER A 93 -4.92 -5.98 9.66
CA SER A 93 -3.71 -5.20 9.36
C SER A 93 -3.83 -4.39 8.07
N GLY A 94 -4.34 -5.01 7.00
CA GLY A 94 -4.59 -4.33 5.71
C GLY A 94 -5.61 -3.20 5.81
N PHE A 95 -6.74 -3.42 6.50
CA PHE A 95 -7.76 -2.39 6.69
C PHE A 95 -7.27 -1.24 7.56
N LEU A 96 -6.51 -1.51 8.62
CA LEU A 96 -5.94 -0.48 9.50
C LEU A 96 -5.01 0.46 8.71
N HIS A 97 -4.14 -0.10 7.86
CA HIS A 97 -3.30 0.71 6.98
C HIS A 97 -4.13 1.48 5.93
N GLY A 98 -5.24 0.89 5.45
CA GLY A 98 -6.18 1.59 4.57
C GLY A 98 -6.78 2.84 5.20
N ILE A 99 -7.19 2.76 6.48
CA ILE A 99 -7.70 3.92 7.24
C ILE A 99 -6.63 5.01 7.34
N LYS A 100 -5.39 4.64 7.70
CA LYS A 100 -4.26 5.59 7.76
C LYS A 100 -4.08 6.35 6.44
N VAL A 101 -4.15 5.66 5.30
CA VAL A 101 -4.04 6.31 3.98
C VAL A 101 -5.21 7.26 3.72
N LEU A 102 -6.44 6.84 4.03
CA LEU A 102 -7.63 7.68 3.84
C LEU A 102 -7.58 8.95 4.70
N GLU A 103 -7.15 8.84 5.95
CA GLU A 103 -6.95 9.98 6.85
C GLU A 103 -5.90 10.96 6.31
N GLU A 104 -4.77 10.47 5.79
CA GLU A 104 -3.75 11.33 5.21
C GLU A 104 -4.23 12.01 3.92
N ILE A 105 -5.01 11.31 3.09
CA ILE A 105 -5.67 11.90 1.92
C ILE A 105 -6.65 13.00 2.34
N GLU A 106 -7.46 12.77 3.37
CA GLU A 106 -8.38 13.77 3.90
C GLU A 106 -7.64 15.00 4.45
N LYS A 107 -6.61 14.78 5.28
CA LYS A 107 -5.75 15.83 5.86
C LYS A 107 -4.99 16.63 4.81
N SER A 108 -4.65 16.02 3.67
CA SER A 108 -4.02 16.74 2.54
C SER A 108 -4.92 17.84 1.95
N GLY A 109 -6.18 17.90 2.40
CA GLY A 109 -7.18 18.81 1.89
C GLY A 109 -7.48 18.49 0.45
N VAL A 110 -7.50 17.21 0.05
CA VAL A 110 -7.61 16.81 -1.35
C VAL A 110 -8.82 17.45 -2.06
N GLY A 111 -9.89 17.71 -1.30
CA GLY A 111 -11.09 18.41 -1.78
C GLY A 111 -10.81 19.83 -2.30
N GLN A 112 -9.82 20.54 -1.74
CA GLN A 112 -9.45 21.90 -2.15
C GLN A 112 -8.87 21.95 -3.57
N TYR A 113 -8.38 20.83 -4.09
CA TYR A 113 -7.82 20.80 -5.44
C TYR A 113 -8.90 20.77 -6.50
N ARG A 114 -10.15 20.38 -6.17
CA ARG A 114 -11.27 20.38 -7.13
C ARG A 114 -11.48 21.75 -7.76
N ASP A 115 -11.46 22.80 -6.95
CA ASP A 115 -11.67 24.18 -7.43
C ASP A 115 -10.46 24.73 -8.18
N LYS A 116 -9.30 24.08 -8.07
CA LYS A 116 -8.06 24.40 -8.81
C LYS A 116 -7.95 23.62 -10.13
N VAL A 117 -8.83 22.65 -10.37
CA VAL A 117 -8.84 21.90 -11.62
C VAL A 117 -9.44 22.77 -12.72
N GLY A 118 -8.63 23.10 -13.73
CA GLY A 118 -9.07 23.89 -14.88
C GLY A 118 -10.24 23.24 -15.64
N ARG A 119 -10.90 24.02 -16.52
CA ARG A 119 -12.09 23.58 -17.25
C ARG A 119 -11.86 22.28 -18.03
N GLY A 120 -10.76 22.17 -18.77
CA GLY A 120 -10.41 20.98 -19.55
C GLY A 120 -10.33 19.70 -18.69
N PRO A 121 -9.42 19.63 -17.70
CA PRO A 121 -9.31 18.47 -16.83
C PRO A 121 -10.58 18.16 -16.00
N SER A 122 -11.33 19.18 -15.55
CA SER A 122 -12.62 18.97 -14.89
C SER A 122 -13.64 18.29 -15.81
N THR A 123 -13.66 18.72 -17.07
CA THR A 123 -14.53 18.10 -18.08
C THR A 123 -14.10 16.67 -18.41
N ASP A 124 -12.79 16.36 -18.38
CA ASP A 124 -12.30 14.99 -18.51
C ASP A 124 -12.67 14.11 -17.30
N LEU A 125 -12.70 14.68 -16.09
CA LEU A 125 -13.20 13.99 -14.89
C LEU A 125 -14.69 13.65 -15.01
N ASP A 126 -15.52 14.59 -15.47
CA ASP A 126 -16.95 14.36 -15.70
C ASP A 126 -17.18 13.33 -16.80
N ALA A 127 -16.45 13.41 -17.91
CA ALA A 127 -16.53 12.45 -19.00
C ALA A 127 -16.16 11.02 -18.54
N ARG A 128 -15.18 10.87 -17.65
CA ARG A 128 -14.84 9.57 -17.03
C ARG A 128 -16.02 9.03 -16.22
N ILE A 129 -16.68 9.86 -15.43
CA ILE A 129 -17.86 9.47 -14.64
C ILE A 129 -18.96 9.02 -15.61
N ASP A 130 -19.29 9.83 -16.61
CA ASP A 130 -20.33 9.53 -17.59
C ASP A 130 -20.08 8.22 -18.35
N TYR A 131 -18.82 7.94 -18.71
CA TYR A 131 -18.42 6.70 -19.38
C TYR A 131 -18.74 5.45 -18.54
N TRP A 132 -18.35 5.47 -17.25
CA TRP A 132 -18.52 4.32 -16.36
C TRP A 132 -19.94 4.18 -15.83
N PHE A 133 -20.72 5.26 -15.75
CA PHE A 133 -22.06 5.25 -15.17
C PHE A 133 -23.21 5.20 -16.18
N LYS A 134 -23.10 5.74 -17.40
CA LYS A 134 -24.29 5.93 -18.26
C LYS A 134 -24.10 5.74 -19.76
N THR A 135 -22.98 6.12 -20.35
CA THR A 135 -22.84 6.19 -21.82
C THR A 135 -21.44 5.74 -22.22
N LYS A 136 -21.29 4.48 -22.64
CA LYS A 136 -20.03 3.90 -23.14
C LYS A 136 -19.61 4.49 -24.49
N VAL A 137 -19.31 5.78 -24.52
CA VAL A 137 -18.85 6.52 -25.69
C VAL A 137 -17.45 7.03 -25.43
N ILE A 138 -16.56 6.89 -26.40
CA ILE A 138 -15.18 7.37 -26.30
C ILE A 138 -15.18 8.91 -26.33
N THR A 139 -14.70 9.55 -25.26
CA THR A 139 -14.51 11.00 -25.18
C THR A 139 -13.05 11.37 -25.41
N PRO A 140 -12.76 12.39 -26.25
CA PRO A 140 -11.40 12.89 -26.46
C PRO A 140 -10.87 13.59 -25.20
N ILE A 141 -9.54 13.58 -25.01
CA ILE A 141 -8.85 14.23 -23.88
C ILE A 141 -8.88 15.75 -24.06
N ARG A 142 -9.37 16.48 -23.06
CA ARG A 142 -9.53 17.95 -23.04
C ARG A 142 -8.51 18.65 -22.15
N CYS A 143 -7.74 17.91 -21.36
CA CYS A 143 -6.66 18.39 -20.48
C CYS A 143 -5.54 19.20 -21.19
N PHE A 144 -5.55 19.33 -22.53
CA PHE A 144 -4.50 20.00 -23.32
C PHE A 144 -5.03 20.97 -24.38
N SER A 145 -6.32 21.27 -24.35
CA SER A 145 -6.96 22.22 -25.26
C SER A 145 -7.45 23.39 -24.42
N ASP A 146 -6.84 24.56 -24.65
CA ASP A 146 -7.06 25.83 -23.93
C ASP A 146 -8.55 26.17 -23.68
#